data_AF-A0A815XCK9-F1
#
_entry.id   AF-A0A815XCK9-F1
#
_cell.length_a   1.000
_cell.length_b   1.000
_cell.length_c   1.000
_cell.angle_alpha   90.00
_cell.angle_beta   90.00
_cell.angle_gamma   90.00
#
_symmetry.space_group_name_H-M   'P 1'
#
loop_
_entity.id
_entity.type
_entity.pdbx_description
1 polymer ?
#
loop_
_entity_poly.entity_id
_entity_poly.type
_entity_poly.pdbx_seq_one_letter_code
_entity_poly.pdbx_strand_id
1 'polypeptide(L)'
;MVYVNDHYGRLGNKMFITASAYGLARLHSCHLYISPQITKQMNETFILDLSPFLISTTTFNLIINNTSDSMTKITKSVACQYLPELTRPNAILRKHIFELRGYWQSYLHFSKYSEDIREHLFTARQPILEKVSKLFIDIYEQ
;
A
#
# COMPACT_ATOMS: atom_id res chain seq x y z
N MET A 1 -10.51 5.13 -6.99
CA MET A 1 -9.29 5.46 -6.23
C MET A 1 -9.18 4.49 -5.09
N VAL A 2 -7.98 4.00 -4.83
CA VAL A 2 -7.65 3.20 -3.64
C VAL A 2 -6.94 4.11 -2.65
N TYR A 3 -7.26 4.01 -1.37
CA TYR A 3 -6.56 4.79 -0.36
C TYR A 3 -6.31 4.03 0.94
N VAL A 4 -5.20 4.36 1.59
CA VAL A 4 -4.77 3.82 2.88
C VAL A 4 -4.61 4.98 3.86
N ASN A 5 -5.42 4.95 4.93
CA ASN A 5 -5.31 5.88 6.05
C ASN A 5 -5.07 5.18 7.40
N ASP A 6 -5.10 3.85 7.40
CA ASP A 6 -4.88 3.01 8.58
C ASP A 6 -3.39 2.94 8.95
N HIS A 7 -3.04 3.45 10.12
CA HIS A 7 -1.68 3.50 10.65
C HIS A 7 -1.40 2.41 11.72
N TYR A 8 -2.36 1.52 11.97
CA TYR A 8 -2.20 0.45 12.97
C TYR A 8 -1.27 -0.66 12.46
N GLY A 9 -0.57 -1.30 13.40
CA GLY A 9 0.32 -2.45 13.14
C GLY A 9 1.81 -2.10 13.02
N ARG A 10 2.65 -3.14 13.03
CA ARG A 10 4.12 -3.03 12.87
C ARG A 10 4.51 -2.87 11.39
N LEU A 11 5.80 -2.74 11.11
CA LEU A 11 6.33 -2.51 9.75
C LEU A 11 5.80 -3.54 8.73
N GLY A 12 5.82 -4.84 9.06
CA GLY A 12 5.30 -5.87 8.15
C GLY A 12 3.83 -5.66 7.77
N ASN A 13 2.98 -5.28 8.72
CA ASN A 13 1.58 -4.96 8.46
C ASN A 13 1.43 -3.77 7.50
N LYS A 14 2.28 -2.75 7.67
CA LYS A 14 2.31 -1.56 6.80
C LYS A 14 2.82 -1.89 5.40
N MET A 15 3.79 -2.80 5.28
CA MET A 15 4.21 -3.36 3.99
C MET A 15 3.03 -4.07 3.31
N PHE A 16 2.33 -4.94 4.04
CA PHE A 16 1.22 -5.70 3.48
C PHE A 16 0.07 -4.82 2.97
N ILE A 17 -0.38 -3.84 3.76
CA ILE A 17 -1.47 -2.94 3.34
C ILE A 17 -1.04 -2.03 2.18
N THR A 18 0.21 -1.53 2.19
CA THR A 18 0.77 -0.71 1.11
C THR A 18 0.87 -1.48 -0.21
N ALA A 19 1.35 -2.72 -0.15
CA ALA A 19 1.45 -3.59 -1.33
C ALA A 19 0.08 -3.97 -1.89
N SER A 20 -0.90 -4.23 -1.01
CA SER A 20 -2.29 -4.49 -1.42
C SER A 20 -2.88 -3.28 -2.14
N ALA A 21 -2.68 -2.09 -1.57
CA ALA A 21 -3.17 -0.84 -2.13
C ALA A 21 -2.54 -0.53 -3.49
N TYR A 22 -1.23 -0.71 -3.61
CA TYR A 22 -0.51 -0.58 -4.86
C TYR A 22 -1.00 -1.58 -5.92
N GLY A 23 -1.10 -2.87 -5.55
CA GLY A 23 -1.58 -3.92 -6.44
C GLY A 23 -3.00 -3.66 -6.95
N LEU A 24 -3.91 -3.21 -6.10
CA LEU A 24 -5.27 -2.84 -6.49
C LEU A 24 -5.30 -1.57 -7.35
N ALA A 25 -4.53 -0.55 -7.00
CA ALA A 25 -4.44 0.69 -7.79
C ALA A 25 -3.97 0.40 -9.22
N ARG A 26 -2.95 -0.45 -9.37
CA ARG A 26 -2.45 -0.90 -10.67
C ARG A 26 -3.45 -1.78 -11.42
N LEU A 27 -4.03 -2.79 -10.75
CA LEU A 27 -5.00 -3.69 -11.35
C LEU A 27 -6.20 -2.96 -11.96
N HIS A 28 -6.68 -1.93 -11.27
CA HIS A 28 -7.83 -1.13 -11.69
C HIS A 28 -7.44 0.16 -12.43
N SER A 29 -6.15 0.37 -12.69
CA SER A 29 -5.62 1.58 -13.34
C SER A 29 -6.19 2.87 -12.74
N CYS A 30 -6.12 2.97 -11.40
CA CYS A 30 -6.70 4.08 -10.65
C CYS A 30 -5.69 4.72 -9.69
N HIS A 31 -6.02 5.93 -9.22
CA HIS A 31 -5.17 6.65 -8.27
C HIS A 31 -5.04 5.94 -6.92
N LEU A 32 -3.87 6.10 -6.31
CA LEU A 32 -3.49 5.61 -4.99
C LEU A 32 -3.24 6.80 -4.05
N TYR A 33 -3.81 6.75 -2.86
CA TYR A 33 -3.40 7.63 -1.76
C TYR A 33 -2.89 6.81 -0.58
N ILE A 34 -1.77 7.22 0.01
CA ILE A 34 -1.25 6.66 1.26
C ILE A 34 -1.01 7.82 2.21
N SER A 35 -1.50 7.70 3.45
CA SER A 35 -1.37 8.78 4.42
C SER A 35 0.11 9.10 4.71
N PRO A 36 0.47 10.39 4.87
CA PRO A 36 1.86 10.80 5.09
C PRO A 36 2.56 10.10 6.26
N GLN A 37 1.80 9.70 7.27
CA GLN A 37 2.30 9.00 8.45
C GLN A 37 2.83 7.60 8.09
N ILE A 38 2.10 6.86 7.25
CA ILE A 38 2.52 5.54 6.77
C ILE A 38 3.73 5.71 5.86
N THR A 39 3.68 6.65 4.91
CA THR A 39 4.78 6.92 3.98
C THR A 39 6.05 7.30 4.72
N LYS A 40 5.95 8.15 5.76
CA LYS A 40 7.09 8.53 6.61
C LYS A 40 7.72 7.31 7.29
N GLN A 41 6.93 6.48 7.97
CA GLN A 41 7.43 5.29 8.67
C GLN A 41 8.04 4.26 7.71
N MET A 42 7.43 4.08 6.55
CA MET A 42 7.96 3.19 5.52
C MET A 42 9.28 3.72 4.93
N ASN A 43 9.37 5.03 4.70
CA ASN A 43 10.57 5.70 4.19
C ASN A 43 11.76 5.65 5.15
N GLU A 44 11.56 5.35 6.43
CA GLU A 44 12.67 5.10 7.38
C GLU A 44 13.43 3.82 7.04
N THR A 45 12.75 2.84 6.43
CA THR A 45 13.33 1.52 6.11
C THR A 45 13.56 1.32 4.61
N PHE A 46 12.63 1.80 3.79
CA PHE A 46 12.57 1.52 2.36
C PHE A 46 12.67 2.81 1.53
N ILE A 47 13.05 2.66 0.27
CA ILE A 47 12.88 3.65 -0.79
C ILE A 47 11.59 3.25 -1.51
N LEU A 48 10.56 4.11 -1.41
CA LEU A 48 9.27 3.88 -2.04
C LEU A 48 9.19 4.60 -3.38
N ASP A 49 8.93 3.88 -4.47
CA ASP A 49 8.53 4.44 -5.76
C ASP A 49 7.07 4.09 -6.05
N LEU A 50 6.20 5.05 -5.72
CA LEU A 50 4.74 4.99 -5.93
C LEU A 50 4.27 5.95 -7.03
N SER A 51 5.22 6.62 -7.69
CA SER A 51 5.04 7.81 -8.53
C SER A 51 3.93 7.72 -9.58
N PRO A 52 3.74 6.61 -10.33
CA PRO A 52 2.71 6.58 -11.38
C PRO A 52 1.27 6.55 -10.85
N PHE A 53 1.06 6.18 -9.58
CA PHE A 53 -0.29 6.04 -9.00
C PHE A 53 -0.55 7.02 -7.85
N LEU A 54 0.51 7.45 -7.15
CA LEU A 54 0.39 8.22 -5.92
C LEU A 54 -0.10 9.64 -6.16
N ILE A 55 -1.18 10.01 -5.49
CA ILE A 55 -1.66 11.38 -5.43
C ILE A 55 -1.23 12.08 -4.14
N SER A 56 -1.07 13.40 -4.20
CA SER A 56 -0.74 14.21 -3.03
C SER A 56 -1.88 14.30 -2.02
N THR A 57 -1.58 14.62 -0.75
CA THR A 57 -2.59 14.93 0.27
C THR A 57 -3.53 16.05 -0.16
N THR A 58 -3.02 17.07 -0.84
CA THR A 58 -3.83 18.18 -1.38
C THR A 58 -4.85 17.66 -2.40
N THR A 59 -4.39 16.85 -3.36
CA THR A 59 -5.26 16.22 -4.36
C THR A 59 -6.31 15.31 -3.72
N PHE A 60 -5.89 14.51 -2.73
CA PHE A 60 -6.79 13.63 -1.98
C PHE A 60 -7.88 14.41 -1.24
N ASN A 61 -7.50 15.47 -0.50
CA ASN A 61 -8.46 16.30 0.22
C ASN A 61 -9.43 17.01 -0.73
N LEU A 62 -8.96 17.48 -1.89
CA LEU A 62 -9.85 18.04 -2.93
C LEU A 62 -10.87 17.01 -3.41
N ILE A 63 -10.44 15.77 -3.69
CA ILE A 63 -11.35 14.69 -4.11
C ILE A 63 -12.37 14.37 -3.02
N ILE A 64 -11.93 14.27 -1.76
CA ILE A 64 -12.77 13.92 -0.60
C ILE A 64 -13.74 15.06 -0.21
N ASN A 65 -13.34 16.32 -0.37
CA ASN A 65 -14.19 17.46 -0.02
C ASN A 65 -15.21 17.77 -1.13
N ASN A 66 -14.87 17.49 -2.39
CA ASN A 66 -15.79 17.64 -3.54
C ASN A 66 -16.70 16.41 -3.76
N THR A 67 -16.70 15.45 -2.83
CA THR A 67 -17.47 14.19 -2.93
C THR A 67 -18.98 14.39 -2.73
N SER A 68 -19.46 15.62 -2.51
CA SER A 68 -20.79 15.92 -1.99
C SER A 68 -21.99 15.42 -2.81
N ASP A 69 -21.85 15.07 -4.10
CA ASP A 69 -22.98 14.51 -4.89
C ASP A 69 -22.65 13.40 -5.89
N SER A 70 -21.38 13.07 -6.17
CA SER A 70 -21.05 12.17 -7.29
C SER A 70 -20.13 10.99 -6.99
N MET A 71 -19.50 10.93 -5.81
CA MET A 71 -18.56 9.85 -5.49
C MET A 71 -19.05 9.01 -4.32
N THR A 72 -19.04 7.69 -4.48
CA THR A 72 -19.44 6.75 -3.43
C THR A 72 -18.21 6.30 -2.66
N LYS A 73 -18.17 6.63 -1.37
CA LYS A 73 -17.14 6.15 -0.46
C LYS A 73 -17.47 4.72 -0.02
N ILE A 74 -16.64 3.76 -0.44
CA ILE A 74 -16.73 2.39 0.00
C ILE A 74 -15.61 2.16 1.01
N THR A 75 -15.99 2.07 2.28
CA THR A 75 -15.08 1.60 3.33
C THR A 75 -15.26 0.10 3.48
N LYS A 76 -14.28 -0.70 3.07
CA LYS A 76 -14.25 -2.13 3.40
C LYS A 76 -13.18 -2.35 4.45
N SER A 77 -13.62 -2.67 5.66
CA SER A 77 -12.73 -3.19 6.69
C SER A 77 -12.45 -4.66 6.35
N VAL A 78 -11.21 -4.96 5.96
CA VAL A 78 -10.77 -6.31 5.62
C VAL A 78 -9.79 -6.81 6.66
N ALA A 79 -10.33 -7.02 7.86
CA ALA A 79 -9.63 -7.68 8.94
C ALA A 79 -9.48 -9.17 8.58
N CYS A 80 -8.28 -9.58 8.14
CA CYS A 80 -7.87 -10.97 7.89
C CYS A 80 -8.69 -11.74 6.83
N GLN A 81 -9.45 -11.05 5.99
CA GLN A 81 -10.27 -11.69 4.95
C GLN A 81 -9.71 -11.40 3.55
N TYR A 82 -9.54 -12.46 2.77
CA TYR A 82 -9.34 -12.35 1.34
C TYR A 82 -10.68 -12.06 0.65
N LEU A 83 -10.76 -10.97 -0.12
CA LEU A 83 -11.95 -10.62 -0.91
C LEU A 83 -11.63 -10.77 -2.40
N PRO A 84 -11.88 -11.94 -3.01
CA PRO A 84 -11.61 -12.17 -4.42
C PRO A 84 -12.40 -11.21 -5.33
N GLU A 85 -13.54 -10.69 -4.87
CA GLU A 85 -14.36 -9.74 -5.62
C GLU A 85 -13.60 -8.47 -5.99
N LEU A 86 -12.68 -8.01 -5.13
CA LEU A 86 -11.87 -6.82 -5.40
C LEU A 86 -10.84 -7.01 -6.52
N THR A 87 -10.58 -8.26 -6.90
CA THR A 87 -9.60 -8.61 -7.93
C THR A 87 -10.24 -8.84 -9.30
N ARG A 88 -11.58 -8.82 -9.36
CA ARG A 88 -12.33 -8.94 -10.62
C ARG A 88 -12.20 -7.64 -11.44
N PRO A 89 -12.19 -7.71 -12.77
CA PRO A 89 -12.25 -6.52 -13.61
C PRO A 89 -13.39 -5.59 -13.19
N ASN A 90 -13.14 -4.28 -13.14
CA ASN A 90 -14.12 -3.24 -12.78
C ASN A 90 -14.67 -3.31 -11.34
N ALA A 91 -14.03 -4.04 -10.42
CA ALA A 91 -14.46 -4.07 -9.01
C ALA A 91 -14.35 -2.70 -8.32
N ILE A 92 -13.43 -1.85 -8.77
CA ILE A 92 -13.33 -0.44 -8.37
C ILE A 92 -13.85 0.42 -9.51
N LEU A 93 -15.14 0.68 -9.49
CA LEU A 93 -15.82 1.49 -10.52
C LEU A 93 -15.34 2.94 -10.50
N ARG A 94 -15.49 3.62 -11.64
CA ARG A 94 -15.30 5.09 -11.72
C ARG A 94 -16.17 5.76 -10.64
N LYS A 95 -15.65 6.85 -10.05
CA LYS A 95 -16.28 7.59 -8.94
C LYS A 95 -16.34 6.87 -7.58
N HIS A 96 -15.68 5.72 -7.43
CA HIS A 96 -15.57 5.06 -6.13
C HIS A 96 -14.24 5.38 -5.45
N ILE A 97 -14.34 5.65 -4.15
CA ILE A 97 -13.20 5.81 -3.25
C ILE A 97 -13.18 4.61 -2.31
N PHE A 98 -12.14 3.79 -2.43
CA PHE A 98 -12.02 2.53 -1.72
C PHE A 98 -10.97 2.63 -0.60
N GLU A 99 -11.43 2.58 0.66
CA GLU A 99 -10.53 2.52 1.81
C GLU A 99 -10.10 1.09 2.07
N LEU A 100 -8.79 0.86 2.12
CA LEU A 100 -8.23 -0.39 2.64
C LEU A 100 -7.97 -0.27 4.14
N ARG A 101 -8.47 -1.23 4.90
CA ARG A 101 -8.13 -1.47 6.31
C ARG A 101 -7.81 -2.94 6.51
N GLY A 102 -6.75 -3.26 7.25
CA GLY A 102 -6.29 -4.63 7.49
C GLY A 102 -5.23 -5.16 6.50
N TYR A 103 -4.74 -6.38 6.76
CA TYR A 103 -3.38 -6.80 6.35
C TYR A 103 -3.29 -7.99 5.39
N TRP A 104 -4.39 -8.70 5.10
CA TRP A 104 -4.32 -10.07 4.53
C TRP A 104 -4.57 -10.18 3.01
N GLN A 105 -4.99 -9.11 2.32
CA GLN A 105 -5.28 -9.15 0.87
C GLN A 105 -4.05 -9.19 -0.03
N SER A 106 -2.89 -9.04 0.59
CA SER A 106 -1.62 -8.76 -0.03
C SER A 106 -1.01 -9.95 -0.76
N TYR A 107 -1.22 -11.19 -0.29
CA TYR A 107 -0.51 -12.37 -0.80
C TYR A 107 -0.68 -12.57 -2.32
N LEU A 108 -1.90 -12.41 -2.84
CA LEU A 108 -2.15 -12.52 -4.29
C LEU A 108 -1.46 -11.41 -5.07
N HIS A 109 -1.46 -10.18 -4.54
CA HIS A 109 -0.80 -9.05 -5.17
C HIS A 109 0.72 -9.16 -5.09
N PHE A 110 1.27 -9.66 -3.99
CA PHE A 110 2.68 -10.02 -3.86
C PHE A 110 3.05 -11.11 -4.85
N SER A 111 2.21 -12.13 -5.07
CA SER A 111 2.49 -13.17 -6.07
C SER A 111 2.45 -12.60 -7.49
N LYS A 112 1.43 -11.82 -7.84
CA LYS A 112 1.24 -11.27 -9.19
C LYS A 112 2.22 -10.15 -9.56
N TYR A 113 2.60 -9.32 -8.59
CA TYR A 113 3.40 -8.12 -8.78
C TYR A 113 4.70 -8.19 -7.97
N SER A 114 5.23 -9.40 -7.77
CA SER A 114 6.33 -9.65 -6.84
C SER A 114 7.60 -8.87 -7.14
N GLU A 115 7.96 -8.76 -8.42
CA GLU A 115 9.16 -8.07 -8.88
C GLU A 115 8.97 -6.57 -8.67
N ASP A 116 7.89 -6.01 -9.22
CA ASP A 116 7.57 -4.60 -9.07
C ASP A 116 7.49 -4.16 -7.59
N ILE A 117 6.86 -4.97 -6.73
CA ILE A 117 6.75 -4.66 -5.31
C ILE A 117 8.12 -4.72 -4.61
N ARG A 118 9.00 -5.65 -4.99
CA ARG A 118 10.35 -5.75 -4.40
C ARG A 118 11.29 -4.65 -4.88
N GLU A 119 11.25 -4.34 -6.18
CA GLU A 119 12.18 -3.42 -6.83
C GLU A 119 11.79 -1.95 -6.71
N HIS A 120 10.49 -1.66 -6.64
CA HIS A 120 9.99 -0.29 -6.60
C HIS A 120 9.38 0.07 -5.24
N LEU A 121 8.73 -0.87 -4.54
CA LEU A 121 8.06 -0.57 -3.27
C LEU A 121 8.93 -0.79 -2.05
N PHE A 122 9.64 -1.91 -1.94
CA PHE A 122 10.35 -2.31 -0.72
C PHE A 122 11.84 -2.45 -0.93
N THR A 123 12.42 -1.52 -1.68
CA THR A 123 13.88 -1.42 -1.82
C THR A 123 14.47 -0.92 -0.51
N ALA A 124 15.12 -1.82 0.23
CA ALA A 124 15.70 -1.49 1.52
C ALA A 124 16.82 -0.45 1.38
N ARG A 125 16.88 0.48 2.33
CA ARG A 125 17.98 1.45 2.37
C ARG A 125 19.28 0.76 2.78
N GLN A 126 20.38 1.17 2.16
CA GLN A 126 21.71 0.62 2.41
C GLN A 126 22.10 0.55 3.91
N PRO A 127 21.87 1.59 4.74
CA PRO A 127 22.22 1.51 6.16
C PRO A 127 21.42 0.45 6.95
N ILE A 128 20.20 0.15 6.50
CA ILE A 128 19.39 -0.91 7.11
C ILE A 128 19.94 -2.28 6.71
N LEU A 129 20.30 -2.45 5.44
CA LEU A 129 20.91 -3.69 4.95
C LEU A 129 22.22 -3.99 5.68
N GLU A 130 23.08 -2.99 5.87
CA GLU A 130 24.33 -3.12 6.64
C GLU A 130 24.08 -3.55 8.08
N LYS A 131 23.11 -2.90 8.76
CA LYS A 131 22.74 -3.24 10.13
C LYS A 131 22.22 -4.67 10.26
N VAL A 132 21.39 -5.11 9.32
CA VAL A 132 20.86 -6.48 9.30
C VAL A 132 21.96 -7.48 8.99
N SER A 133 22.80 -7.21 7.98
CA SER A 133 23.93 -8.06 7.61
C SER A 133 24.86 -8.29 8.81
N LYS A 134 25.18 -7.23 9.56
CA LYS A 134 26.01 -7.33 10.76
C LYS A 134 25.37 -8.22 11.83
N LEU A 135 24.06 -8.08 12.07
CA LEU A 135 23.33 -8.93 13.00
C LEU A 135 23.41 -10.42 12.61
N PHE A 136 23.32 -10.74 11.31
CA PHE A 136 23.43 -12.11 10.84
C PHE A 136 24.86 -12.66 11.02
N ILE A 137 25.88 -11.88 10.67
CA ILE A 137 27.29 -12.26 10.91
C ILE A 137 27.51 -12.54 12.39
N ASP A 138 27.06 -11.63 13.26
CA ASP A 138 27.23 -11.76 14.72
C ASP A 138 26.50 -12.99 15.32
N ILE A 139 25.47 -13.52 14.67
CA ILE A 139 24.69 -14.68 15.14
C ILE A 139 25.20 -16.00 14.55
N TYR A 140 25.55 -16.01 13.27
CA TYR A 140 25.75 -17.25 12.50
C TYR A 140 27.22 -17.54 12.15
N GLU A 141 28.12 -16.56 12.32
CA GLU A 141 29.56 -16.70 12.02
C GLU A 141 30.44 -16.65 13.29
N GLN A 142 29.84 -16.86 14.47
CA GLN A 142 30.57 -17.21 15.69
C GLN A 142 30.98 -18.68 15.70
#